data_AF-A0A061DIN3-F1
#
_entry.id   AF-A0A061DIN3-F1
#
_cell.length_a   1.000
_cell.length_b   1.000
_cell.length_c   1.000
_cell.angle_alpha   90.00
_cell.angle_beta   90.00
_cell.angle_gamma   90.00
#
_symmetry.space_group_name_H-M   'P 1'
#
loop_
_entity.id
_entity.type
_entity.pdbx_description
1 polymer ?
#
loop_
_entity_poly.entity_id
_entity_poly.type
_entity_poly.pdbx_seq_one_letter_code
_entity_poly.pdbx_strand_id
1 'polypeptide(L)'
;MKHIHNANLKHDQAVELLRYIFKEIPRLSNKQLDTIGLDKAIYDAIKHGMIEFIDEIIQLYPEVTRRKDKKGRTLFSNAIVLQQEKIFNHVYNLGSKQCIALLRHDIFRNNFLHLAAKLSHPSRLDHISGATLQMQRELQWFEVIHYLLKFLLPICVTKYLKW
;
A
#
# COMPACT_ATOMS: atom_id res chain seq x y z
N MET A 1 -27.82 -15.10 -14.10
CA MET A 1 -27.35 -14.04 -15.05
C MET A 1 -27.75 -12.62 -14.64
N LYS A 2 -29.02 -12.30 -14.37
CA LYS A 2 -29.43 -10.91 -14.00
C LYS A 2 -28.72 -10.33 -12.76
N HIS A 3 -28.43 -11.14 -11.75
CA HIS A 3 -27.72 -10.69 -10.53
C HIS A 3 -26.25 -10.29 -10.77
N ILE A 4 -25.53 -11.01 -11.63
CA ILE A 4 -24.13 -10.71 -11.98
C ILE A 4 -24.07 -9.41 -12.79
N HIS A 5 -24.99 -9.24 -13.75
CA HIS A 5 -25.08 -8.01 -14.54
C HIS A 5 -25.38 -6.77 -13.68
N ASN A 6 -26.27 -6.89 -12.69
CA ASN A 6 -26.59 -5.80 -11.75
C ASN A 6 -25.43 -5.49 -10.78
N ALA A 7 -24.71 -6.52 -10.32
CA ALA A 7 -23.53 -6.32 -9.47
C ALA A 7 -22.41 -5.58 -10.21
N ASN A 8 -22.17 -5.94 -11.48
CA ASN A 8 -21.18 -5.26 -12.33
C ASN A 8 -21.58 -3.81 -12.60
N LEU A 9 -22.87 -3.54 -12.90
CA LEU A 9 -23.35 -2.17 -13.10
C LEU A 9 -23.16 -1.29 -11.85
N LYS A 10 -23.46 -1.82 -10.66
CA LYS A 10 -23.25 -1.10 -9.39
C LYS A 10 -21.77 -0.85 -9.12
N HIS A 11 -20.91 -1.80 -9.47
CA HIS A 11 -19.47 -1.65 -9.37
C HIS A 11 -18.97 -0.54 -10.29
N ASP A 12 -19.39 -0.53 -11.56
CA ASP A 12 -19.02 0.50 -12.53
C ASP A 12 -19.45 1.90 -12.07
N GLN A 13 -20.69 2.03 -11.56
CA GLN A 13 -21.19 3.28 -10.98
C GLN A 13 -20.37 3.74 -9.77
N ALA A 14 -19.96 2.81 -8.90
CA ALA A 14 -19.11 3.12 -7.75
C ALA A 14 -17.72 3.61 -8.20
N VAL A 15 -17.14 3.00 -9.23
CA VAL A 15 -15.85 3.41 -9.81
C VAL A 15 -15.97 4.79 -10.47
N GLU A 16 -17.05 5.08 -11.18
CA GLU A 16 -17.28 6.42 -11.74
C GLU A 16 -17.37 7.48 -10.64
N LEU A 17 -18.14 7.22 -9.58
CA LEU A 17 -18.22 8.12 -8.44
C LEU A 17 -16.85 8.34 -7.78
N LEU A 18 -16.07 7.26 -7.62
CA LEU A 18 -14.70 7.31 -7.10
C LEU A 18 -13.83 8.25 -7.94
N ARG A 19 -13.88 8.13 -9.27
CA ARG A 19 -13.15 9.01 -10.20
C ARG A 19 -13.54 10.47 -10.05
N TYR A 20 -14.83 10.77 -9.91
CA TYR A 20 -15.28 12.14 -9.67
C TYR A 20 -14.72 12.71 -8.37
N ILE A 21 -14.75 11.93 -7.28
CA ILE A 21 -14.19 12.35 -6.00
C ILE A 21 -12.67 12.57 -6.11
N PHE A 22 -11.96 11.63 -6.73
CA PHE A 22 -10.50 11.70 -6.85
C PHE A 22 -10.02 12.86 -7.72
N LYS A 23 -10.82 13.34 -8.69
CA LYS A 23 -10.52 14.56 -9.44
C LYS A 23 -10.53 15.82 -8.57
N GLU A 24 -11.27 15.82 -7.47
CA GLU A 24 -11.33 16.96 -6.55
C GLU A 24 -10.23 16.91 -5.48
N ILE A 25 -9.70 15.72 -5.16
CA ILE A 25 -8.64 15.54 -4.15
C ILE A 25 -7.43 16.47 -4.33
N PRO A 26 -6.86 16.65 -5.54
CA PRO A 26 -5.72 17.54 -5.75
C PRO A 26 -5.98 19.01 -5.37
N ARG A 27 -7.25 19.43 -5.29
CA ARG A 27 -7.64 20.81 -4.93
C ARG A 27 -7.73 21.05 -3.43
N LEU A 28 -7.68 19.98 -2.63
CA LEU A 28 -7.87 20.06 -1.19
C LEU A 28 -6.55 20.27 -0.45
N SER A 29 -6.59 21.08 0.61
CA SER A 29 -5.47 21.22 1.54
C SER A 29 -5.25 19.93 2.35
N ASN A 30 -4.05 19.75 2.91
CA ASN A 30 -3.76 18.59 3.76
C ASN A 30 -4.75 18.45 4.93
N LYS A 31 -5.15 19.57 5.56
CA LYS A 31 -6.14 19.56 6.64
C LYS A 31 -7.50 19.06 6.16
N GLN A 32 -7.94 19.45 4.96
CA GLN A 32 -9.18 18.95 4.38
C GLN A 32 -9.09 17.46 4.04
N LEU A 33 -7.96 17.01 3.50
CA LEU A 33 -7.70 15.59 3.21
C LEU A 33 -7.75 14.73 4.47
N ASP A 34 -7.26 15.26 5.59
CA ASP A 34 -7.36 14.61 6.90
C ASP A 34 -8.81 14.56 7.39
N THR A 35 -9.57 15.65 7.22
CA THR A 35 -10.99 15.73 7.61
C THR A 35 -11.86 14.74 6.85
N ILE A 36 -11.65 14.58 5.53
CA ILE A 36 -12.39 13.58 4.74
C ILE A 36 -11.91 12.14 5.01
N GLY A 37 -10.85 11.97 5.78
CA GLY A 37 -10.32 10.66 6.16
C GLY A 37 -9.62 9.93 5.01
N LEU A 38 -8.96 10.64 4.10
CA LEU A 38 -8.34 10.05 2.92
C LEU A 38 -7.35 8.93 3.29
N ASP A 39 -6.50 9.15 4.29
CA ASP A 39 -5.51 8.16 4.72
C ASP A 39 -6.17 6.88 5.25
N LYS A 40 -7.32 7.01 5.92
CA LYS A 40 -8.10 5.88 6.40
C LYS A 40 -8.70 5.10 5.23
N ALA A 41 -9.28 5.81 4.25
CA ALA A 41 -9.83 5.18 3.05
C ALA A 41 -8.76 4.40 2.27
N ILE A 42 -7.57 4.99 2.10
CA ILE A 42 -6.41 4.31 1.48
C ILE A 42 -6.00 3.08 2.31
N TYR A 43 -5.89 3.21 3.63
CA TYR A 43 -5.53 2.10 4.50
C TYR A 43 -6.52 0.94 4.39
N ASP A 44 -7.82 1.23 4.41
CA ASP A 44 -8.88 0.23 4.28
C ASP A 44 -8.86 -0.42 2.88
N ALA A 45 -8.65 0.35 1.81
CA ALA A 45 -8.50 -0.18 0.46
C ALA A 45 -7.33 -1.16 0.36
N ILE A 46 -6.17 -0.83 0.95
CA ILE A 46 -5.01 -1.73 1.03
C ILE A 46 -5.37 -2.99 1.82
N LYS A 47 -5.98 -2.84 3.00
CA LYS A 47 -6.35 -3.96 3.87
C LYS A 47 -7.23 -4.98 3.15
N HIS A 48 -8.16 -4.52 2.31
CA HIS A 48 -9.06 -5.38 1.56
C HIS A 48 -8.51 -5.77 0.17
N GLY A 49 -7.34 -5.28 -0.23
CA GLY A 49 -6.74 -5.62 -1.53
C GLY A 49 -7.44 -5.00 -2.74
N MET A 50 -8.05 -3.81 -2.58
CA MET A 50 -8.77 -3.11 -3.65
C MET A 50 -7.80 -2.46 -4.64
N ILE A 51 -7.30 -3.22 -5.60
CA ILE A 51 -6.32 -2.76 -6.61
C ILE A 51 -6.86 -1.56 -7.41
N GLU A 52 -8.11 -1.64 -7.90
CA GLU A 52 -8.71 -0.59 -8.72
C GLU A 52 -8.76 0.76 -8.00
N PHE A 53 -9.07 0.76 -6.69
CA PHE A 53 -9.02 1.98 -5.89
C PHE A 53 -7.63 2.59 -5.87
N ILE A 54 -6.60 1.74 -5.70
CA ILE A 54 -5.20 2.18 -5.66
C ILE A 54 -4.75 2.71 -7.03
N ASP A 55 -5.18 2.08 -8.11
CA ASP A 55 -4.87 2.54 -9.46
C ASP A 55 -5.50 3.89 -9.77
N GLU A 56 -6.80 4.03 -9.51
CA GLU A 56 -7.53 5.26 -9.78
C GLU A 56 -6.95 6.44 -8.98
N ILE A 57 -6.61 6.26 -7.70
CA ILE A 57 -6.05 7.35 -6.90
C ILE A 57 -4.63 7.71 -7.32
N ILE A 58 -3.80 6.74 -7.69
CA ILE A 58 -2.44 7.01 -8.17
C ILE A 58 -2.50 7.71 -9.53
N GLN A 59 -3.41 7.32 -10.41
CA GLN A 59 -3.58 7.92 -11.72
C GLN A 59 -4.06 9.38 -11.64
N LEU A 60 -5.05 9.67 -10.77
CA LEU A 60 -5.65 11.00 -10.65
C LEU A 60 -4.91 11.92 -9.66
N TYR A 61 -4.18 11.34 -8.71
CA TYR A 61 -3.40 12.07 -7.71
C TYR A 61 -2.05 11.38 -7.40
N PRO A 62 -1.06 11.44 -8.31
CA PRO A 62 0.22 10.72 -8.18
C PRO A 62 1.02 11.04 -6.90
N GLU A 63 0.88 12.26 -6.36
CA GLU A 63 1.54 12.67 -5.11
C GLU A 63 1.08 11.87 -3.88
N VAL A 64 -0.05 11.15 -3.98
CA VAL A 64 -0.52 10.21 -2.95
C VAL A 64 0.53 9.17 -2.58
N THR A 65 1.40 8.80 -3.52
CA THR A 65 2.49 7.83 -3.30
C THR A 65 3.52 8.32 -2.26
N ARG A 66 3.66 9.64 -2.10
CA ARG A 66 4.57 10.28 -1.13
C ARG A 66 3.86 10.69 0.16
N ARG A 67 2.52 10.76 0.14
CA ARG A 67 1.70 11.10 1.30
C ARG A 67 1.96 10.10 2.43
N LYS A 68 1.99 10.61 3.67
CA LYS A 68 2.15 9.82 4.88
C LYS A 68 0.90 9.93 5.73
N ASP A 69 0.45 8.80 6.25
CA ASP A 69 -0.59 8.77 7.26
C ASP A 69 -0.09 9.31 8.61
N LYS A 70 -0.98 9.32 9.61
CA LYS A 70 -0.67 9.74 11.00
C LYS A 70 0.46 8.95 11.66
N LYS A 71 0.80 7.74 11.17
CA LYS A 71 1.92 6.92 11.63
C LYS A 71 3.19 7.20 10.83
N GLY A 72 3.17 8.13 9.88
CA GLY A 72 4.30 8.44 9.01
C GLY A 72 4.51 7.42 7.90
N ARG A 73 3.51 6.59 7.60
CA ARG A 73 3.58 5.47 6.65
C ARG A 73 2.94 5.85 5.33
N THR A 74 3.60 5.49 4.24
CA THR A 74 3.03 5.64 2.91
C THR A 74 2.10 4.47 2.59
N LEU A 75 1.36 4.55 1.49
CA LEU A 75 0.59 3.43 0.92
C LEU A 75 1.44 2.16 0.81
N PHE A 76 2.70 2.28 0.36
CA PHE A 76 3.62 1.15 0.25
C PHE A 76 4.01 0.56 1.62
N SER A 77 4.32 1.42 2.61
CA SER A 77 4.60 0.96 3.97
C SER A 77 3.39 0.26 4.60
N ASN A 78 2.19 0.74 4.34
CA ASN A 78 0.96 0.13 4.82
C ASN A 78 0.68 -1.22 4.13
N ALA A 79 1.00 -1.39 2.85
CA ALA A 79 0.96 -2.68 2.18
C ALA A 79 1.90 -3.71 2.84
N ILE A 80 3.07 -3.26 3.33
CA ILE A 80 4.01 -4.12 4.06
C ILE A 80 3.47 -4.54 5.43
N VAL A 81 2.98 -3.57 6.20
CA VAL A 81 2.43 -3.83 7.55
C VAL A 81 1.21 -4.74 7.50
N LEU A 82 0.38 -4.58 6.47
CA LEU A 82 -0.80 -5.42 6.26
C LEU A 82 -0.47 -6.73 5.54
N GLN A 83 0.78 -6.93 5.15
CA GLN A 83 1.27 -8.08 4.40
C GLN A 83 0.44 -8.40 3.16
N GLN A 84 -0.10 -7.35 2.52
CA GLN A 84 -1.05 -7.51 1.42
C GLN A 84 -0.31 -7.66 0.10
N GLU A 85 0.08 -8.90 -0.19
CA GLU A 85 0.89 -9.29 -1.34
C GLU A 85 0.36 -8.77 -2.68
N LYS A 86 -0.96 -8.82 -2.89
CA LYS A 86 -1.58 -8.33 -4.14
C LYS A 86 -1.28 -6.85 -4.38
N ILE A 87 -1.51 -6.02 -3.36
CA ILE A 87 -1.26 -4.57 -3.44
C ILE A 87 0.25 -4.30 -3.47
N PHE A 88 1.02 -5.01 -2.66
CA PHE A 88 2.48 -4.88 -2.65
C PHE A 88 3.08 -5.14 -4.03
N ASN A 89 2.78 -6.28 -4.64
CA ASN A 89 3.26 -6.66 -5.97
C ASN A 89 2.80 -5.66 -7.03
N HIS A 90 1.54 -5.21 -6.94
CA HIS A 90 0.97 -4.26 -7.87
C HIS A 90 1.70 -2.91 -7.84
N VAL A 91 1.82 -2.30 -6.65
CA VAL A 91 2.51 -1.03 -6.45
C VAL A 91 4.01 -1.14 -6.77
N TYR A 92 4.62 -2.29 -6.47
CA TYR A 92 6.00 -2.58 -6.82
C TYR A 92 6.21 -2.52 -8.36
N ASN A 93 5.30 -3.13 -9.11
CA ASN A 93 5.37 -3.23 -10.58
C ASN A 93 5.05 -1.91 -11.30
N LEU A 94 4.20 -1.05 -10.74
CA LEU A 94 3.75 0.23 -11.33
C LEU A 94 4.84 1.30 -11.56
N GLY A 95 6.12 1.00 -11.31
CA GLY A 95 7.21 1.90 -11.66
C GLY A 95 8.06 2.41 -10.50
N SER A 96 7.98 1.79 -9.33
CA SER A 96 8.88 2.06 -8.18
C SER A 96 10.36 1.68 -8.40
N LYS A 97 10.79 1.48 -9.65
CA LYS A 97 12.21 1.48 -10.07
C LYS A 97 12.87 2.85 -9.91
N GLN A 98 12.10 3.92 -9.70
CA GLN A 98 12.61 5.20 -9.21
C GLN A 98 12.82 5.16 -7.69
N CYS A 99 13.62 4.20 -7.22
CA CYS A 99 14.15 4.06 -5.86
C CYS A 99 13.16 4.34 -4.75
N ILE A 100 12.66 3.29 -4.06
CA ILE A 100 12.03 3.37 -2.72
C ILE A 100 12.44 4.68 -2.09
N ALA A 101 11.58 5.70 -1.98
CA ALA A 101 12.06 7.02 -1.53
C ALA A 101 12.81 6.80 -0.19
N LEU A 102 14.14 6.93 -0.26
CA LEU A 102 15.11 6.08 0.44
C LEU A 102 14.82 5.92 1.93
N LEU A 103 14.56 4.68 2.38
CA LEU A 103 14.53 4.28 3.79
C LEU A 103 13.75 5.24 4.70
N ARG A 104 12.55 5.65 4.28
CA ARG A 104 11.71 6.48 5.14
C ARG A 104 11.27 5.67 6.34
N HIS A 105 11.66 6.17 7.49
CA HIS A 105 11.14 5.69 8.75
C HIS A 105 9.70 6.16 8.95
N ASP A 106 8.91 5.31 9.58
CA ASP A 106 7.68 5.75 10.23
C ASP A 106 8.02 6.66 11.44
N ILE A 107 7.02 7.26 12.08
CA ILE A 107 7.28 8.17 13.21
C ILE A 107 8.00 7.49 14.39
N PHE A 108 8.00 6.16 14.42
CA PHE A 108 8.65 5.33 15.44
C PHE A 108 10.04 4.85 15.01
N ARG A 109 10.62 5.42 13.96
CA ARG A 109 11.92 5.02 13.42
C ARG A 109 11.96 3.58 12.87
N ASN A 110 10.82 2.99 12.51
CA ASN A 110 10.79 1.68 11.85
C ASN A 110 11.12 1.81 10.37
N ASN A 111 12.13 1.07 9.90
CA ASN A 111 12.32 0.82 8.47
C ASN A 111 11.40 -0.34 7.99
N PHE A 112 11.44 -0.66 6.71
CA PHE A 112 10.56 -1.69 6.14
C PHE A 112 10.83 -3.11 6.67
N LEU A 113 12.05 -3.44 7.08
CA LEU A 113 12.34 -4.72 7.74
C LEU A 113 11.66 -4.80 9.11
N HIS A 114 11.74 -3.73 9.90
CA HIS A 114 11.02 -3.65 11.18
C HIS A 114 9.50 -3.74 10.97
N LEU A 115 8.98 -3.18 9.88
CA LEU A 115 7.55 -3.28 9.55
C LEU A 115 7.16 -4.70 9.10
N ALA A 116 8.00 -5.37 8.31
CA ALA A 116 7.76 -6.73 7.84
C ALA A 116 7.90 -7.79 8.95
N ALA A 117 8.72 -7.52 9.97
CA ALA A 117 8.87 -8.39 11.14
C ALA A 117 7.71 -8.26 12.16
N LYS A 118 6.79 -7.31 11.98
CA LYS A 118 5.60 -7.20 12.84
C LYS A 118 4.59 -8.26 12.42
N LEU A 119 4.10 -9.00 13.43
CA LEU A 119 3.04 -9.97 13.26
C LEU A 119 1.85 -9.36 12.52
N SER A 120 1.37 -10.08 11.51
CA SER A 120 0.13 -9.76 10.79
C SER A 120 -1.03 -9.50 11.74
N HIS A 121 -1.99 -8.70 11.26
CA HIS A 121 -3.28 -8.57 11.92
C HIS A 121 -3.96 -9.95 12.02
N PRO A 122 -4.65 -10.28 13.14
CA PRO A 122 -5.28 -11.59 13.35
C PRO A 122 -6.18 -12.02 12.18
N SER A 123 -6.91 -11.07 11.58
CA SER A 123 -7.74 -11.31 10.39
C SER A 123 -7.04 -11.96 9.20
N ARG A 124 -5.70 -11.96 9.12
CA ARG A 124 -4.93 -12.74 8.12
C ARG A 124 -4.38 -14.04 8.68
N LEU A 125 -3.94 -14.04 9.94
CA LEU A 125 -3.36 -15.21 10.61
C LEU A 125 -4.42 -16.28 10.92
N ASP A 126 -5.62 -15.86 11.31
CA ASP A 126 -6.74 -16.75 11.67
C ASP A 126 -7.25 -17.56 10.47
N HIS A 127 -6.92 -17.14 9.25
CA HIS A 127 -7.23 -17.90 8.04
C HIS A 127 -6.23 -19.06 7.79
N ILE A 128 -5.11 -19.09 8.51
CA ILE A 128 -4.07 -20.11 8.39
C ILE A 128 -4.20 -21.07 9.58
N SER A 129 -4.41 -22.35 9.29
CA SER A 129 -4.61 -23.38 10.31
C SER A 129 -3.28 -23.76 11.00
N GLY A 130 -3.13 -23.38 12.26
CA GLY A 130 -2.04 -23.83 13.12
C GLY A 130 -0.83 -22.89 13.14
N ALA A 131 -0.19 -22.83 14.33
CA ALA A 131 0.90 -21.90 14.62
C ALA A 131 2.12 -22.08 13.69
N THR A 132 2.45 -23.32 13.31
CA THR A 132 3.57 -23.60 12.40
C THR A 132 3.39 -22.97 11.03
N LEU A 133 2.19 -23.09 10.44
CA LEU A 133 1.91 -22.51 9.12
C LEU A 133 1.81 -20.98 9.19
N GLN A 134 1.30 -20.43 10.29
CA GLN A 134 1.32 -18.99 10.55
C GLN A 134 2.76 -18.46 10.60
N MET A 135 3.64 -19.09 11.39
CA MET A 135 5.06 -18.72 11.47
C MET A 135 5.77 -18.84 10.12
N GLN A 136 5.53 -19.93 9.38
CA GLN A 136 6.13 -20.13 8.06
C GLN A 136 5.75 -19.01 7.09
N ARG A 137 4.49 -18.60 7.08
CA ARG A 137 4.00 -17.51 6.22
C ARG A 137 4.64 -16.17 6.57
N GLU A 138 4.69 -15.83 7.85
CA GLU A 138 5.31 -14.60 8.34
C GLU A 138 6.81 -14.56 7.98
N LEU A 139 7.51 -15.70 8.11
CA LEU A 139 8.92 -15.82 7.72
C LEU A 139 9.11 -15.63 6.21
N GLN A 140 8.27 -16.24 5.38
CA GLN A 140 8.31 -16.05 3.93
C GLN A 140 8.09 -14.58 3.54
N TRP A 141 7.14 -13.91 4.19
CA TRP A 141 6.88 -12.50 3.97
C TRP A 141 8.11 -11.65 4.30
N PHE A 142 8.72 -11.90 5.45
CA PHE A 142 9.95 -11.21 5.87
C PHE A 142 11.09 -11.42 4.86
N GLU A 143 11.33 -12.66 4.43
CA GLU A 143 12.39 -12.99 3.47
C GLU A 143 12.21 -12.29 2.12
N VAL A 144 10.97 -12.20 1.61
CA VAL A 144 10.68 -11.47 0.36
C VAL A 144 11.06 -9.99 0.49
N ILE A 145 10.67 -9.33 1.59
CA ILE A 145 11.00 -7.92 1.82
C ILE A 145 12.51 -7.74 2.02
N HIS A 146 13.15 -8.66 2.76
CA HIS A 146 14.59 -8.66 2.98
C HIS A 146 15.37 -8.76 1.66
N TYR A 147 15.01 -9.73 0.83
CA TYR A 147 15.59 -9.92 -0.49
C TYR A 147 15.44 -8.65 -1.34
N LEU A 148 14.21 -8.15 -1.50
CA LEU A 148 13.95 -6.96 -2.32
C LEU A 148 14.77 -5.74 -1.86
N LEU A 149 14.85 -5.48 -0.56
CA LEU A 149 15.67 -4.37 -0.03
C LEU A 149 17.15 -4.56 -0.31
N LYS A 150 17.69 -5.78 -0.14
CA LYS A 150 19.10 -6.08 -0.39
C LYS A 150 19.52 -5.80 -1.83
N PHE A 151 18.65 -6.09 -2.81
CA PHE A 151 18.95 -5.85 -4.22
C PHE A 151 18.64 -4.43 -4.69
N LEU A 152 17.62 -3.78 -4.11
CA LEU A 152 17.23 -2.43 -4.52
C LEU A 152 18.14 -1.36 -3.92
N LEU A 153 18.58 -1.50 -2.66
CA LEU A 153 19.39 -0.49 -1.96
C LEU A 153 20.66 -0.07 -2.72
N PRO A 154 21.50 -0.99 -3.26
CA PRO A 154 22.71 -0.61 -3.98
C PRO A 154 22.43 0.12 -5.30
N ILE A 155 21.38 -0.29 -6.02
CA ILE A 155 20.96 0.32 -7.29
C ILE A 155 20.42 1.74 -7.05
N CYS A 156 19.76 1.94 -5.91
CA CYS A 156 19.20 3.24 -5.54
C CYS A 156 20.27 4.24 -5.10
N VAL A 157 21.24 3.79 -4.29
CA VAL A 157 22.34 4.63 -3.80
C VAL A 157 23.23 5.10 -4.96
N THR A 158 23.59 4.20 -5.89
CA THR A 158 24.46 4.52 -7.03
C THR A 158 23.84 5.46 -8.07
N LYS A 159 22.51 5.49 -8.18
CA LYS A 159 21.80 6.31 -9.17
C LYS A 159 21.46 7.73 -8.69
N TYR A 160 21.41 7.96 -7.37
CA TYR A 160 20.97 9.24 -6.77
C TYR A 160 21.99 9.90 -5.84
N LEU A 161 23.13 9.26 -5.56
CA LEU A 161 24.31 9.85 -4.93
C LEU A 161 25.49 9.78 -5.91
N LYS A 162 25.49 10.67 -6.91
CA LYS A 162 26.71 11.00 -7.65
C LYS A 162 27.40 12.14 -6.91
N TRP A 163 28.64 11.92 -6.49
CA TRP A 163 29.56 12.99 -6.07
C TRP A 163 29.97 13.81 -7.29
#